data_AF-A0A812GUL6-F1
#
_entry.id   AF-A0A812GUL6-F1
#
_cell.length_a   1.000
_cell.length_b   1.000
_cell.length_c   1.000
_cell.angle_alpha   90.00
_cell.angle_beta   90.00
_cell.angle_gamma   90.00
#
_symmetry.space_group_name_H-M   'P 1'
#
loop_
_entity.id
_entity.type
_entity.pdbx_description
1 polymer ?
#
loop_
_entity_poly.entity_id
_entity_poly.type
_entity_poly.pdbx_seq_one_letter_code
_entity_poly.pdbx_strand_id
1 'polypeptide(L)'
;MLRKLWSSTGDTFSSQEEAAIVNLASAHSRLVIESGRVNTKSEAGFNSCALFLESLDSTARVMHIDAAPRKYRSSFTINYRALFPDEARNYRVDVLEASVEQYAVIWVNGDKFEFSAEAMRRAEALQRCWADLATLLERWNTEQVRASRPSRSDFRDALVALDVAWASFEHKYIMELIEIEEKARRLVVQAIEREKKLQSIEARSVEGDVFQRPDYKEELRRFVACIAHLNSVANVRRKGRDDLSMDVLLDAMQTLSKCDAAEKGGQSSEKLAAARSLTKDVLDSFTAMREYLREVGRCLERVDPHLCNNAGLVARLVDWEESWEVGTRYVQQEKMLTAVCDLVAEIRAAQRLAPVLAQMCEECDVEMFMVMPRLAWLRYLDKPCQLYGLFKSLLPHRFADCNMQKEKPEPTDAELVSLMQRFGRTKELLMETMKPSQGGKLTTSNFEEAAWEALVKRVVNGANEDIYARVSPSLREAVEKEVEELMRDLEAWSMELARHCPEDWNQCCGILVQCLSGSEKEGSKGPFRV
;
A
#
# COMPACT_ATOMS: atom_id res chain seq x y z
N MET A 1 -47.65 69.39 10.12
CA MET A 1 -48.54 68.27 10.53
C MET A 1 -49.24 67.62 9.32
N LEU A 2 -48.52 67.19 8.27
CA LEU A 2 -49.10 66.46 7.12
C LEU A 2 -48.08 65.46 6.52
N ARG A 3 -47.41 64.67 7.39
CA ARG A 3 -46.48 63.60 6.99
C ARG A 3 -46.71 62.27 7.73
N LYS A 4 -47.85 62.12 8.43
CA LYS A 4 -48.15 60.98 9.32
C LYS A 4 -49.33 60.09 8.88
N LEU A 5 -49.85 60.25 7.66
CA LEU A 5 -51.06 59.54 7.21
C LEU A 5 -50.83 58.49 6.12
N TRP A 6 -49.57 58.17 5.78
CA TRP A 6 -49.22 56.98 4.99
C TRP A 6 -48.49 55.98 5.89
N SER A 7 -49.15 55.61 7.00
CA SER A 7 -48.69 54.55 7.89
C SER A 7 -48.77 53.21 7.17
N SER A 8 -47.62 52.72 6.72
CA SER A 8 -47.20 51.31 6.61
C SER A 8 -48.28 50.24 6.86
N THR A 9 -49.21 50.06 5.91
CA THR A 9 -50.08 48.88 5.86
C THR A 9 -49.39 47.69 5.17
N GLY A 10 -48.10 47.81 4.82
CA GLY A 10 -47.35 46.81 4.05
C GLY A 10 -46.31 45.99 4.85
N ASP A 11 -46.07 46.31 6.12
CA ASP A 11 -44.98 45.73 6.91
C ASP A 11 -45.47 44.83 8.07
N THR A 12 -46.73 44.39 8.00
CA THR A 12 -47.32 43.46 8.96
C THR A 12 -47.17 42.02 8.46
N PHE A 13 -46.80 41.09 9.34
CA PHE A 13 -46.81 39.66 9.04
C PHE A 13 -48.25 39.16 8.81
N SER A 14 -48.41 38.27 7.84
CA SER A 14 -49.58 37.38 7.82
C SER A 14 -49.49 36.33 8.94
N SER A 15 -50.61 35.72 9.30
CA SER A 15 -50.62 34.66 10.33
C SER A 15 -49.73 33.46 9.97
N GLN A 16 -49.57 33.18 8.67
CA GLN A 16 -48.69 32.10 8.19
C GLN A 16 -47.21 32.48 8.32
N GLU A 17 -46.85 33.70 7.93
CA GLU A 17 -45.47 34.20 8.08
C GLU A 17 -45.07 34.30 9.55
N GLU A 18 -45.96 34.79 10.43
CA GLU A 18 -45.68 34.86 11.86
C GLU A 18 -45.45 33.46 12.46
N ALA A 19 -46.29 32.48 12.10
CA ALA A 19 -46.10 31.09 12.53
C ALA A 19 -44.79 30.49 12.02
N ALA A 20 -44.39 30.80 10.77
CA ALA A 20 -43.12 30.33 10.21
C ALA A 20 -41.91 30.92 10.96
N ILE A 21 -41.94 32.22 11.28
CA ILE A 21 -40.86 32.86 12.07
C ILE A 21 -40.80 32.30 13.50
N VAL A 22 -41.94 32.02 14.14
CA VAL A 22 -41.97 31.34 15.45
C VAL A 22 -41.31 29.97 15.38
N ASN A 23 -41.60 29.18 14.34
CA ASN A 23 -40.97 27.88 14.14
C ASN A 23 -39.46 28.00 13.90
N LEU A 24 -39.03 28.98 13.09
CA LEU A 24 -37.63 29.26 12.84
C LEU A 24 -36.88 29.67 14.11
N ALA A 25 -37.46 30.56 14.91
CA ALA A 25 -36.89 31.00 16.18
C ALA A 25 -36.83 29.87 17.22
N SER A 26 -37.82 28.97 17.21
CA SER A 26 -37.80 27.75 18.03
C SER A 26 -36.71 26.77 17.56
N ALA A 27 -36.54 26.57 16.24
CA ALA A 27 -35.45 25.75 15.71
C ALA A 27 -34.08 26.34 16.06
N HIS A 28 -33.92 27.67 15.97
CA HIS A 28 -32.70 28.38 16.37
C HIS A 28 -32.33 28.12 17.83
N SER A 29 -33.31 28.22 18.74
CA SER A 29 -33.10 27.97 20.18
C SER A 29 -32.66 26.55 20.52
N ARG A 30 -32.86 25.59 19.60
CA ARG A 30 -32.48 24.18 19.75
C ARG A 30 -31.11 23.86 19.15
N LEU A 31 -30.45 24.82 18.51
CA LEU A 31 -29.09 24.63 18.01
C LEU A 31 -28.15 24.30 19.17
N VAL A 32 -27.37 23.24 19.00
CA VAL A 32 -26.31 22.90 19.95
C VAL A 32 -25.13 23.85 19.70
N ILE A 33 -24.84 24.72 20.65
CA ILE A 33 -23.71 25.66 20.57
C ILE A 33 -22.57 25.17 21.45
N GLU A 34 -21.38 25.04 20.88
CA GLU A 34 -20.16 24.66 21.59
C GLU A 34 -19.08 25.72 21.31
N SER A 35 -18.47 26.27 22.37
CA SER A 35 -17.46 27.33 22.26
C SER A 35 -17.89 28.54 21.41
N GLY A 36 -19.19 28.90 21.47
CA GLY A 36 -19.76 30.02 20.71
C GLY A 36 -19.99 29.74 19.22
N ARG A 37 -19.90 28.49 18.77
CA ARG A 37 -20.16 28.06 17.39
C ARG A 37 -21.22 26.97 17.35
N VAL A 38 -21.96 26.86 16.25
CA VAL A 38 -22.89 25.75 16.03
C VAL A 38 -22.08 24.46 15.97
N ASN A 39 -22.38 23.51 16.85
CA ASN A 39 -21.77 22.19 16.81
C ASN A 39 -22.40 21.39 15.66
N THR A 40 -21.63 21.15 14.61
CA THR A 40 -22.00 20.32 13.45
C THR A 40 -21.36 18.93 13.49
N LYS A 41 -20.38 18.72 14.38
CA LYS A 41 -19.56 17.50 14.45
C LYS A 41 -20.19 16.37 15.25
N SER A 42 -21.05 16.71 16.21
CA SER A 42 -21.84 15.71 16.94
C SER A 42 -23.11 15.36 16.17
N GLU A 43 -23.58 14.11 16.29
CA GLU A 43 -24.83 13.68 15.64
C GLU A 43 -26.03 14.54 16.07
N ALA A 44 -26.14 14.86 17.35
CA ALA A 44 -27.19 15.74 17.87
C ALA A 44 -27.08 17.16 17.31
N GLY A 45 -25.87 17.70 17.24
CA GLY A 45 -25.58 19.01 16.68
C GLY A 45 -25.92 19.09 15.19
N PHE A 46 -25.45 18.13 14.39
CA PHE A 46 -25.76 17.99 12.98
C PHE A 46 -27.28 17.96 12.73
N ASN A 47 -28.00 17.10 13.46
CA ASN A 47 -29.45 16.96 13.33
C ASN A 47 -30.20 18.26 13.69
N SER A 48 -29.79 18.93 14.77
CA SER A 48 -30.38 20.22 15.17
C SER A 48 -30.14 21.31 14.12
N CYS A 49 -28.95 21.34 13.52
CA CYS A 49 -28.58 22.29 12.47
C CYS A 49 -29.37 22.02 11.18
N ALA A 50 -29.49 20.75 10.76
CA ALA A 50 -30.28 20.36 9.61
C ALA A 50 -31.75 20.80 9.74
N LEU A 51 -32.37 20.58 10.90
CA LEU A 51 -33.74 21.02 11.17
C LEU A 51 -33.90 22.55 11.13
N PHE A 52 -32.90 23.29 11.63
CA PHE A 52 -32.90 24.75 11.53
C PHE A 52 -32.82 25.21 10.07
N LEU A 53 -31.92 24.63 9.28
CA LEU A 53 -31.75 24.95 7.85
C LEU A 53 -33.00 24.61 7.02
N GLU A 54 -33.70 23.53 7.34
CA GLU A 54 -34.99 23.19 6.74
C GLU A 54 -36.07 24.22 7.11
N SER A 55 -36.14 24.62 8.40
CA SER A 55 -37.06 25.66 8.85
C SER A 55 -36.75 27.02 8.21
N LEU A 56 -35.49 27.31 7.92
CA LEU A 56 -35.02 28.54 7.26
C LEU A 56 -35.54 28.60 5.82
N ASP A 57 -35.37 27.53 5.04
CA ASP A 57 -35.92 27.42 3.69
C ASP A 57 -37.45 27.51 3.69
N SER A 58 -38.12 26.76 4.56
CA SER A 58 -39.59 26.80 4.71
C SER A 58 -40.10 28.21 5.00
N THR A 59 -39.45 28.93 5.93
CA THR A 59 -39.82 30.32 6.26
C THR A 59 -39.65 31.26 5.07
N ALA A 60 -38.53 31.15 4.36
CA ALA A 60 -38.29 31.98 3.18
C ALA A 60 -39.29 31.69 2.04
N ARG A 61 -39.78 30.45 1.90
CA ARG A 61 -40.88 30.11 0.96
C ARG A 61 -42.21 30.74 1.37
N VAL A 62 -42.58 30.67 2.65
CA VAL A 62 -43.82 31.28 3.19
C VAL A 62 -43.80 32.81 3.02
N MET A 63 -42.64 33.44 3.18
CA MET A 63 -42.46 34.88 2.97
C MET A 63 -42.32 35.28 1.48
N HIS A 64 -42.45 34.33 0.55
CA HIS A 64 -42.29 34.53 -0.89
C HIS A 64 -40.96 35.19 -1.27
N ILE A 65 -39.87 34.73 -0.63
CA ILE A 65 -38.52 35.19 -0.92
C ILE A 65 -37.94 34.35 -2.06
N ASP A 66 -37.70 35.00 -3.20
CA ASP A 66 -37.05 34.39 -4.36
C ASP A 66 -35.67 33.81 -3.98
N ALA A 67 -35.38 32.61 -4.47
CA ALA A 67 -34.10 31.98 -4.25
C ALA A 67 -32.99 32.71 -5.01
N ALA A 68 -31.85 32.93 -4.35
CA ALA A 68 -30.65 33.40 -5.02
C ALA A 68 -30.27 32.44 -6.16
N PRO A 69 -29.79 32.96 -7.32
CA PRO A 69 -29.50 32.12 -8.48
C PRO A 69 -28.46 31.04 -8.21
N ARG A 70 -28.77 29.79 -8.62
CA ARG A 70 -27.92 28.60 -8.41
C ARG A 70 -27.54 27.87 -9.70
N LYS A 71 -27.65 28.54 -10.84
CA LYS A 71 -27.26 28.03 -12.17
C LYS A 71 -25.83 27.47 -12.22
N TYR A 72 -24.94 27.96 -11.36
CA TYR A 72 -23.57 27.46 -11.23
C TYR A 72 -23.49 25.97 -10.83
N ARG A 73 -24.52 25.40 -10.19
CA ARG A 73 -24.54 23.96 -9.85
C ARG A 73 -24.46 23.06 -11.09
N SER A 74 -24.86 23.57 -12.25
CA SER A 74 -24.70 22.85 -13.53
C SER A 74 -23.24 22.61 -13.93
N SER A 75 -22.29 23.43 -13.45
CA SER A 75 -20.85 23.25 -13.69
C SER A 75 -20.15 22.37 -12.66
N PHE A 76 -20.87 21.89 -11.63
CA PHE A 76 -20.29 20.97 -10.65
C PHE A 76 -20.00 19.59 -11.27
N THR A 77 -19.01 18.88 -10.70
CA THR A 77 -18.73 17.49 -11.10
C THR A 77 -19.93 16.59 -10.79
N ILE A 78 -19.95 15.38 -11.36
CA ILE A 78 -21.05 14.42 -11.20
C ILE A 78 -21.36 14.17 -9.71
N ASN A 79 -20.31 14.01 -8.89
CA ASN A 79 -20.46 13.74 -7.45
C ASN A 79 -21.12 14.91 -6.71
N TYR A 80 -20.68 16.15 -6.96
CA TYR A 80 -21.32 17.32 -6.36
C TYR A 80 -22.72 17.57 -6.92
N ARG A 81 -22.99 17.30 -8.20
CA ARG A 81 -24.35 17.37 -8.75
C ARG A 81 -25.31 16.37 -8.10
N ALA A 82 -24.83 15.21 -7.66
CA ALA A 82 -25.67 14.29 -6.88
C ALA A 82 -26.06 14.87 -5.50
N LEU A 83 -25.18 15.68 -4.90
CA LEU A 83 -25.44 16.38 -3.63
C LEU A 83 -26.27 17.65 -3.80
N PHE A 84 -26.23 18.25 -4.99
CA PHE A 84 -26.88 19.50 -5.38
C PHE A 84 -27.63 19.31 -6.73
N PRO A 85 -28.73 18.54 -6.75
CA PRO A 85 -29.35 18.04 -7.99
C PRO A 85 -30.07 19.10 -8.83
N ASP A 86 -30.45 20.23 -8.23
CA ASP A 86 -31.22 21.29 -8.88
C ASP A 86 -30.81 22.70 -8.41
N GLU A 87 -31.47 23.71 -8.98
CA GLU A 87 -31.29 25.12 -8.63
C GLU A 87 -32.09 25.54 -7.39
N ALA A 88 -32.78 24.62 -6.71
CA ALA A 88 -33.62 24.95 -5.58
C ALA A 88 -32.78 25.40 -4.37
N ARG A 89 -33.40 26.21 -3.51
CA ARG A 89 -32.83 26.55 -2.20
C ARG A 89 -32.75 25.27 -1.37
N ASN A 90 -31.52 24.79 -1.16
CA ASN A 90 -31.22 23.63 -0.34
C ASN A 90 -29.92 23.92 0.42
N TYR A 91 -30.08 24.22 1.71
CA TYR A 91 -28.96 24.54 2.60
C TYR A 91 -28.42 23.26 3.22
N ARG A 92 -27.11 23.02 3.05
CA ARG A 92 -26.42 21.86 3.63
C ARG A 92 -25.64 22.23 4.89
N VAL A 93 -25.65 21.36 5.88
CA VAL A 93 -24.86 21.50 7.11
C VAL A 93 -23.37 21.62 6.78
N ASP A 94 -22.86 20.80 5.86
CA ASP A 94 -21.45 20.78 5.43
C ASP A 94 -20.96 22.15 4.91
N VAL A 95 -21.83 22.90 4.20
CA VAL A 95 -21.50 24.24 3.68
C VAL A 95 -21.47 25.27 4.80
N LEU A 96 -22.39 25.18 5.76
CA LEU A 96 -22.35 26.05 6.94
C LEU A 96 -21.10 25.77 7.78
N GLU A 97 -20.83 24.49 8.06
CA GLU A 97 -19.64 24.05 8.81
C GLU A 97 -18.37 24.60 8.17
N ALA A 98 -18.19 24.43 6.85
CA ALA A 98 -17.04 24.98 6.13
C ALA A 98 -16.87 26.50 6.31
N SER A 99 -17.97 27.26 6.38
CA SER A 99 -17.91 28.72 6.60
C SER A 99 -17.57 29.10 8.04
N VAL A 100 -17.93 28.28 9.02
CA VAL A 100 -17.66 28.48 10.46
C VAL A 100 -16.22 28.12 10.80
N GLU A 101 -15.75 26.99 10.27
CA GLU A 101 -14.42 26.47 10.58
C GLU A 101 -13.31 27.30 9.95
N GLN A 102 -13.64 28.09 8.91
CA GLN A 102 -12.67 28.90 8.18
C GLN A 102 -11.43 28.06 7.82
N TYR A 103 -11.65 26.81 7.39
CA TYR A 103 -10.58 25.92 6.97
C TYR A 103 -9.83 26.60 5.83
N ALA A 104 -8.77 27.33 6.15
CA ALA A 104 -7.96 27.99 5.13
C ALA A 104 -7.12 26.96 4.38
N VAL A 105 -7.02 25.74 4.92
CA VAL A 105 -6.10 24.70 4.46
C VAL A 105 -6.79 23.34 4.45
N ILE A 106 -6.58 22.57 3.38
CA ILE A 106 -6.89 21.14 3.27
C ILE A 106 -5.59 20.40 2.96
N TRP A 107 -5.38 19.24 3.58
CA TRP A 107 -4.29 18.34 3.26
C TRP A 107 -4.82 17.15 2.48
N VAL A 108 -4.30 16.93 1.28
CA VAL A 108 -4.65 15.78 0.44
C VAL A 108 -3.35 15.19 -0.06
N ASN A 109 -3.13 13.88 0.13
CA ASN A 109 -1.98 13.19 -0.46
C ASN A 109 -0.61 13.75 -0.04
N GLY A 110 -0.51 14.33 1.16
CA GLY A 110 0.71 15.00 1.65
C GLY A 110 0.88 16.44 1.18
N ASP A 111 0.07 16.90 0.22
CA ASP A 111 0.09 18.27 -0.29
C ASP A 111 -0.87 19.17 0.50
N LYS A 112 -0.41 20.40 0.72
CA LYS A 112 -1.17 21.47 1.36
C LYS A 112 -1.90 22.31 0.30
N PHE A 113 -3.22 22.41 0.41
CA PHE A 113 -4.05 23.26 -0.44
C PHE A 113 -4.67 24.38 0.37
N GLU A 114 -4.56 25.61 -0.10
CA GLU A 114 -5.16 26.77 0.57
C GLU A 114 -6.34 27.30 -0.23
N PHE A 115 -7.43 27.63 0.47
CA PHE A 115 -8.55 28.33 -0.16
C PHE A 115 -8.19 29.77 -0.45
N SER A 116 -8.77 30.32 -1.52
CA SER A 116 -8.49 31.69 -1.92
C SER A 116 -9.01 32.70 -0.89
N ALA A 117 -8.36 33.87 -0.84
CA ALA A 117 -8.85 34.99 -0.04
C ALA A 117 -10.29 35.42 -0.42
N GLU A 118 -10.74 35.10 -1.64
CA GLU A 118 -12.12 35.33 -2.05
C GLU A 118 -13.09 34.37 -1.39
N ALA A 119 -12.77 33.07 -1.33
CA ALA A 119 -13.57 32.07 -0.60
C ALA A 119 -13.71 32.47 0.88
N MET A 120 -12.61 32.90 1.50
CA MET A 120 -12.61 33.35 2.90
C MET A 120 -13.50 34.59 3.12
N ARG A 121 -13.40 35.60 2.25
CA ARG A 121 -14.28 36.78 2.32
C ARG A 121 -15.76 36.44 2.17
N ARG A 122 -16.09 35.47 1.30
CA ARG A 122 -17.47 34.99 1.12
C ARG A 122 -17.96 34.20 2.34
N ALA A 123 -17.10 33.41 2.98
CA ALA A 123 -17.39 32.75 4.25
C ALA A 123 -17.71 33.76 5.35
N GLU A 124 -16.88 34.81 5.50
CA GLU A 124 -17.13 35.87 6.48
C GLU A 124 -18.43 36.61 6.20
N ALA A 125 -18.75 36.89 4.93
CA ALA A 125 -20.01 37.53 4.56
C ALA A 125 -21.21 36.65 4.95
N LEU A 126 -21.12 35.34 4.72
CA LEU A 126 -22.13 34.38 5.17
C LEU A 126 -22.28 34.38 6.70
N GLN A 127 -21.17 34.33 7.44
CA GLN A 127 -21.18 34.35 8.90
C GLN A 127 -21.75 35.65 9.49
N ARG A 128 -21.51 36.80 8.84
CA ARG A 128 -22.15 38.07 9.24
C ARG A 128 -23.66 38.03 9.03
N CYS A 129 -24.14 37.63 7.84
CA CYS A 129 -25.58 37.50 7.58
C CYS A 129 -26.25 36.49 8.53
N TRP A 130 -25.53 35.42 8.89
CA TRP A 130 -25.99 34.43 9.87
C TRP A 130 -26.16 35.05 11.27
N ALA A 131 -25.17 35.81 11.74
CA ALA A 131 -25.22 36.49 13.03
C ALA A 131 -26.32 37.56 13.09
N ASP A 132 -26.52 38.29 11.99
CA ASP A 132 -27.60 39.27 11.87
C ASP A 132 -28.96 38.59 12.01
N LEU A 133 -29.20 37.48 11.31
CA LEU A 133 -30.43 36.71 11.43
C LEU A 133 -30.61 36.14 12.84
N ALA A 134 -29.55 35.58 13.44
CA ALA A 134 -29.59 35.06 14.82
C ALA A 134 -30.03 36.15 15.81
N THR A 135 -29.49 37.37 15.68
CA THR A 135 -29.88 38.52 16.50
C THR A 135 -31.37 38.87 16.35
N LEU A 136 -31.93 38.78 15.14
CA LEU A 136 -33.36 38.98 14.91
C LEU A 136 -34.21 37.89 15.57
N LEU A 137 -33.77 36.63 15.50
CA LEU A 137 -34.47 35.49 16.11
C LEU A 137 -34.42 35.55 17.66
N GLU A 138 -33.31 35.99 18.24
CA GLU A 138 -33.20 36.23 19.69
C GLU A 138 -34.13 37.36 20.16
N ARG A 139 -34.18 38.47 19.41
CA ARG A 139 -35.11 39.58 19.67
C ARG A 139 -36.57 39.15 19.53
N TRP A 140 -36.87 38.22 18.64
CA TRP A 140 -38.21 37.66 18.47
C TRP A 140 -38.66 36.83 19.68
N ASN A 141 -37.76 36.05 20.26
CA ASN A 141 -38.04 35.21 21.42
C ASN A 141 -38.11 35.97 22.76
N THR A 142 -37.65 37.24 22.80
CA THR A 142 -37.63 38.03 24.04
C THR A 142 -39.02 38.62 24.33
N GLU A 143 -39.77 37.98 25.22
CA GLU A 143 -41.18 38.33 25.55
C GLU A 143 -41.39 39.74 26.14
N GLN A 144 -40.34 40.36 26.69
CA GLN A 144 -40.49 41.55 27.55
C GLN A 144 -40.77 42.86 26.80
N VAL A 145 -40.63 42.94 25.48
CA VAL A 145 -40.85 44.20 24.74
C VAL A 145 -41.50 43.94 23.37
N ARG A 146 -42.84 43.82 23.33
CA ARG A 146 -43.59 43.77 22.04
C ARG A 146 -43.30 44.96 21.11
N ALA A 147 -42.85 46.09 21.66
CA ALA A 147 -42.50 47.29 20.90
C ALA A 147 -41.13 47.22 20.17
N SER A 148 -40.30 46.21 20.44
CA SER A 148 -38.97 46.04 19.82
C SER A 148 -38.85 44.80 18.94
N ARG A 149 -39.98 44.13 18.65
CA ARG A 149 -40.02 42.97 17.74
C ARG A 149 -39.55 43.41 16.36
N PRO A 150 -38.67 42.65 15.69
CA PRO A 150 -38.26 42.97 14.33
C PRO A 150 -39.45 43.03 13.38
N SER A 151 -39.37 43.91 12.38
CA SER A 151 -40.44 44.07 11.39
C SER A 151 -40.42 42.94 10.34
N ARG A 152 -41.45 42.88 9.50
CA ARG A 152 -41.49 41.95 8.37
C ARG A 152 -40.38 42.26 7.37
N SER A 153 -40.08 43.53 7.11
CA SER A 153 -38.97 43.96 6.27
C SER A 153 -37.63 43.52 6.84
N ASP A 154 -37.41 43.63 8.15
CA ASP A 154 -36.14 43.22 8.78
C ASP A 154 -35.83 41.74 8.51
N PHE A 155 -36.80 40.86 8.72
CA PHE A 155 -36.64 39.43 8.44
C PHE A 155 -36.50 39.12 6.95
N ARG A 156 -37.30 39.78 6.09
CA ARG A 156 -37.20 39.58 4.65
C ARG A 156 -35.81 39.96 4.14
N ASP A 157 -35.29 41.10 4.56
CA ASP A 157 -33.99 41.61 4.14
C ASP A 157 -32.86 40.71 4.66
N ALA A 158 -32.93 40.27 5.92
CA ALA A 158 -31.95 39.33 6.49
C ALA A 158 -31.96 37.97 5.79
N LEU A 159 -33.13 37.41 5.49
CA LEU A 159 -33.26 36.13 4.77
C LEU A 159 -32.76 36.23 3.33
N VAL A 160 -33.05 37.33 2.62
CA VAL A 160 -32.50 37.60 1.29
C VAL A 160 -30.98 37.71 1.34
N ALA A 161 -30.45 38.51 2.27
CA ALA A 161 -29.01 38.72 2.41
C ALA A 161 -28.27 37.41 2.75
N LEU A 162 -28.86 36.59 3.62
CA LEU A 162 -28.32 35.27 3.96
C LEU A 162 -28.33 34.33 2.76
N ASP A 163 -29.43 34.24 2.01
CA ASP A 163 -29.53 33.36 0.84
C ASP A 163 -28.53 33.74 -0.27
N VAL A 164 -28.34 35.04 -0.50
CA VAL A 164 -27.35 35.56 -1.45
C VAL A 164 -25.93 35.25 -0.98
N ALA A 165 -25.62 35.50 0.29
CA ALA A 165 -24.31 35.20 0.86
C ALA A 165 -24.00 33.69 0.82
N TRP A 166 -25.01 32.86 1.11
CA TRP A 166 -24.91 31.41 1.02
C TRP A 166 -24.62 30.94 -0.39
N ALA A 167 -25.45 31.31 -1.37
CA ALA A 167 -25.26 30.90 -2.76
C ALA A 167 -23.90 31.39 -3.31
N SER A 168 -23.46 32.57 -2.88
CA SER A 168 -22.17 33.14 -3.22
C SER A 168 -21.00 32.33 -2.64
N PHE A 169 -21.07 31.93 -1.37
CA PHE A 169 -20.04 31.12 -0.72
C PHE A 169 -20.04 29.68 -1.24
N GLU A 170 -21.20 29.03 -1.32
CA GLU A 170 -21.36 27.66 -1.84
C GLU A 170 -20.70 27.53 -3.23
N HIS A 171 -21.01 28.45 -4.15
CA HIS A 171 -20.40 28.43 -5.48
C HIS A 171 -18.87 28.46 -5.40
N LYS A 172 -18.30 29.42 -4.66
CA LYS A 172 -16.84 29.59 -4.61
C LYS A 172 -16.14 28.44 -3.90
N TYR A 173 -16.70 27.99 -2.78
CA TYR A 173 -16.16 26.90 -1.97
C TYR A 173 -16.17 25.57 -2.72
N ILE A 174 -17.31 25.17 -3.31
CA ILE A 174 -17.42 23.90 -4.03
C ILE A 174 -16.56 23.91 -5.30
N MET A 175 -16.48 25.03 -6.03
CA MET A 175 -15.59 25.12 -7.19
C MET A 175 -14.12 24.96 -6.81
N GLU A 176 -13.68 25.55 -5.70
CA GLU A 176 -12.30 25.37 -5.22
C GLU A 176 -12.05 23.94 -4.72
N LEU A 177 -13.02 23.29 -4.08
CA LEU A 177 -12.92 21.87 -3.76
C LEU A 177 -12.74 21.03 -5.02
N ILE A 178 -13.53 21.26 -6.07
CA ILE A 178 -13.40 20.56 -7.36
C ILE A 178 -11.99 20.74 -7.94
N GLU A 179 -11.44 21.96 -7.91
CA GLU A 179 -10.08 22.24 -8.37
C GLU A 179 -9.01 21.52 -7.54
N ILE A 180 -9.17 21.47 -6.22
CA ILE A 180 -8.26 20.74 -5.31
C ILE A 180 -8.32 19.25 -5.62
N GLU A 181 -9.52 18.68 -5.76
CA GLU A 181 -9.67 17.26 -6.08
C GLU A 181 -9.08 16.90 -7.45
N GLU A 182 -9.24 17.76 -8.46
CA GLU A 182 -8.63 17.59 -9.78
C GLU A 182 -7.09 17.60 -9.68
N LYS A 183 -6.53 18.50 -8.88
CA LYS A 183 -5.08 18.53 -8.60
C LYS A 183 -4.63 17.27 -7.85
N ALA A 184 -5.40 16.80 -6.86
CA ALA A 184 -5.08 15.60 -6.10
C ALA A 184 -5.08 14.33 -6.95
N ARG A 185 -5.99 14.22 -7.92
CA ARG A 185 -6.03 13.10 -8.88
C ARG A 185 -4.96 13.16 -9.97
N ARG A 186 -4.20 14.26 -10.07
CA ARG A 186 -3.22 14.50 -11.13
C ARG A 186 -2.17 13.39 -11.26
N LEU A 187 -1.75 12.79 -10.14
CA LEU A 187 -0.77 11.71 -10.16
C LEU A 187 -1.30 10.47 -10.91
N VAL A 188 -2.55 10.10 -10.66
CA VAL A 188 -3.20 8.98 -11.37
C VAL A 188 -3.42 9.33 -12.84
N VAL A 189 -3.82 10.57 -13.13
CA VAL A 189 -3.96 11.06 -14.52
C VAL A 189 -2.64 10.95 -15.28
N GLN A 190 -1.54 11.40 -14.68
CA GLN A 190 -0.21 11.28 -15.28
C GLN A 190 0.15 9.81 -15.53
N ALA A 191 -0.05 8.92 -14.55
CA ALA A 191 0.22 7.49 -14.73
C ALA A 191 -0.59 6.88 -15.89
N ILE A 192 -1.87 7.23 -16.01
CA ILE A 192 -2.75 6.81 -17.12
C ILE A 192 -2.26 7.34 -18.46
N GLU A 193 -1.83 8.60 -18.53
CA GLU A 193 -1.29 9.18 -19.76
C GLU A 193 0.02 8.50 -20.20
N ARG A 194 0.89 8.18 -19.25
CA ARG A 194 2.13 7.43 -19.50
C ARG A 194 1.82 6.03 -20.02
N GLU A 195 0.86 5.34 -19.42
CA GLU A 195 0.40 4.03 -19.91
C GLU A 195 -0.14 4.10 -21.34
N LYS A 196 -1.01 5.08 -21.64
CA LYS A 196 -1.54 5.28 -23.00
C LYS A 196 -0.42 5.53 -24.02
N LYS A 197 0.62 6.27 -23.64
CA LYS A 197 1.80 6.51 -24.49
C LYS A 197 2.57 5.22 -24.74
N LEU A 198 2.82 4.41 -23.71
CA LEU A 198 3.45 3.08 -23.87
C LEU A 198 2.64 2.22 -24.86
N GLN A 199 1.32 2.13 -24.68
CA GLN A 199 0.44 1.41 -25.61
C GLN A 199 0.54 1.93 -27.05
N SER A 200 0.63 3.24 -27.24
CA SER A 200 0.76 3.83 -28.58
C SER A 200 2.11 3.52 -29.25
N ILE A 201 3.18 3.33 -28.47
CA ILE A 201 4.50 2.92 -28.99
C ILE A 201 4.48 1.42 -29.31
N GLU A 202 3.89 0.61 -28.44
CA GLU A 202 3.69 -0.84 -28.63
C GLU A 202 2.88 -1.12 -29.90
N ALA A 203 1.76 -0.42 -30.11
CA ALA A 203 0.90 -0.59 -31.28
C ALA A 203 1.56 -0.21 -32.62
N ARG A 204 2.62 0.61 -32.60
CA ARG A 204 3.38 1.02 -33.80
C ARG A 204 4.56 0.11 -34.08
N SER A 205 4.83 -0.85 -33.22
CA SER A 205 6.01 -1.71 -33.32
C SER A 205 5.63 -3.07 -33.92
N VAL A 206 6.53 -3.62 -34.72
CA VAL A 206 6.42 -5.01 -35.18
C VAL A 206 6.81 -5.92 -34.00
N GLU A 207 6.13 -7.06 -33.85
CA GLU A 207 6.34 -7.99 -32.73
C GLU A 207 7.83 -8.34 -32.53
N GLY A 208 8.31 -8.23 -31.29
CA GLY A 208 9.59 -8.80 -30.84
C GLY A 208 10.66 -7.83 -30.34
N ASP A 209 10.61 -6.53 -30.67
CA ASP A 209 11.74 -5.61 -30.36
C ASP A 209 11.35 -4.26 -29.74
N VAL A 210 10.12 -4.12 -29.22
CA VAL A 210 9.64 -2.84 -28.63
C VAL A 210 10.55 -2.36 -27.50
N PHE A 211 11.04 -3.29 -26.68
CA PHE A 211 11.86 -3.01 -25.52
C PHE A 211 13.25 -2.47 -25.85
N GLN A 212 13.78 -2.67 -27.07
CA GLN A 212 15.07 -2.08 -27.44
C GLN A 212 14.95 -0.65 -27.96
N ARG A 213 13.73 -0.20 -28.28
CA ARG A 213 13.52 1.14 -28.80
C ARG A 213 13.82 2.20 -27.72
N PRO A 214 14.65 3.21 -28.02
CA PRO A 214 14.99 4.27 -27.06
C PRO A 214 13.78 5.08 -26.57
N ASP A 215 12.81 5.33 -27.45
CA ASP A 215 11.58 6.06 -27.12
C ASP A 215 10.70 5.29 -26.14
N TYR A 216 10.60 3.97 -26.30
CA TYR A 216 9.93 3.09 -25.35
C TYR A 216 10.63 3.06 -23.99
N LYS A 217 11.95 2.87 -23.96
CA LYS A 217 12.73 2.86 -22.70
C LYS A 217 12.61 4.17 -21.92
N GLU A 218 12.61 5.31 -22.61
CA GLU A 218 12.43 6.61 -21.97
C GLU A 218 11.02 6.79 -21.39
N GLU A 219 9.99 6.40 -22.13
CA GLU A 219 8.62 6.49 -21.60
C GLU A 219 8.38 5.47 -20.46
N LEU A 220 9.00 4.29 -20.53
CA LEU A 220 8.96 3.30 -19.46
C LEU A 220 9.63 3.81 -18.18
N ARG A 221 10.79 4.46 -18.28
CA ARG A 221 11.44 5.12 -17.15
C ARG A 221 10.53 6.15 -16.48
N ARG A 222 9.86 6.98 -17.28
CA ARG A 222 8.91 7.99 -16.78
C ARG A 222 7.67 7.38 -16.17
N PHE A 223 7.16 6.29 -16.75
CA PHE A 223 6.05 5.52 -16.20
C PHE A 223 6.41 4.98 -14.81
N VAL A 224 7.55 4.27 -14.70
CA VAL A 224 8.02 3.70 -13.43
C VAL A 224 8.25 4.78 -12.37
N ALA A 225 8.89 5.91 -12.72
CA ALA A 225 9.05 7.04 -11.80
C ALA A 225 7.70 7.61 -11.33
N CYS A 226 6.70 7.62 -12.21
CA CYS A 226 5.35 8.06 -11.85
C CYS A 226 4.66 7.08 -10.88
N ILE A 227 4.82 5.77 -11.08
CA ILE A 227 4.30 4.74 -10.15
C ILE A 227 5.02 4.81 -8.80
N ALA A 228 6.34 5.01 -8.78
CA ALA A 228 7.11 5.17 -7.56
C ALA A 228 6.64 6.40 -6.75
N HIS A 229 6.36 7.52 -7.42
CA HIS A 229 5.78 8.68 -6.75
C HIS A 229 4.33 8.45 -6.28
N LEU A 230 3.52 7.72 -7.06
CA LEU A 230 2.17 7.33 -6.63
C LEU A 230 2.22 6.41 -5.40
N ASN A 231 3.23 5.54 -5.33
CA ASN A 231 3.48 4.66 -4.19
C ASN A 231 3.77 5.45 -2.91
N SER A 232 4.64 6.46 -2.96
CA SER A 232 4.97 7.27 -1.78
C SER A 232 3.83 8.10 -1.22
N VAL A 233 2.82 8.35 -2.04
CA VAL A 233 1.65 9.16 -1.68
C VAL A 233 0.47 8.30 -1.23
N ALA A 234 0.21 7.20 -1.93
CA ALA A 234 -1.02 6.41 -1.75
C ALA A 234 -0.83 5.14 -0.91
N ASN A 235 0.38 4.57 -0.87
CA ASN A 235 0.63 3.30 -0.20
C ASN A 235 0.85 3.47 1.31
N VAL A 236 -0.26 3.59 2.04
CA VAL A 236 -0.26 3.70 3.51
C VAL A 236 -0.07 2.36 4.24
N ARG A 237 -0.07 1.23 3.51
CA ARG A 237 0.07 -0.12 4.10
C ARG A 237 1.52 -0.59 4.17
N ARG A 238 2.40 0.03 3.39
CA ARG A 238 3.84 -0.26 3.36
C ARG A 238 4.63 1.01 3.65
N LYS A 239 5.89 1.07 3.20
CA LYS A 239 6.76 2.22 3.44
C LYS A 239 6.47 3.37 2.48
N GLY A 240 5.80 3.11 1.35
CA GLY A 240 5.56 4.13 0.33
C GLY A 240 6.88 4.55 -0.32
N ARG A 241 7.67 3.58 -0.78
CA ARG A 241 8.97 3.84 -1.41
C ARG A 241 8.83 4.52 -2.77
N ASP A 242 9.67 5.51 -3.04
CA ASP A 242 9.79 6.21 -4.32
C ASP A 242 11.11 5.95 -5.06
N ASP A 243 11.99 5.10 -4.51
CA ASP A 243 13.33 4.82 -5.01
C ASP A 243 13.42 3.57 -5.91
N LEU A 244 12.28 2.96 -6.24
CA LEU A 244 12.18 1.76 -7.09
C LEU A 244 12.33 2.14 -8.58
N SER A 245 13.42 1.69 -9.22
CA SER A 245 13.81 2.12 -10.58
C SER A 245 13.44 1.11 -11.67
N MET A 246 13.36 1.59 -12.92
CA MET A 246 13.12 0.75 -14.11
C MET A 246 14.16 -0.36 -14.29
N ASP A 247 15.36 -0.21 -13.71
CA ASP A 247 16.43 -1.19 -13.85
C ASP A 247 16.02 -2.55 -13.27
N VAL A 248 15.21 -2.56 -12.21
CA VAL A 248 14.64 -3.78 -11.62
C VAL A 248 13.85 -4.59 -12.64
N LEU A 249 13.01 -3.91 -13.43
CA LEU A 249 12.23 -4.53 -14.51
C LEU A 249 13.13 -5.03 -15.63
N LEU A 250 14.13 -4.25 -16.05
CA LEU A 250 15.05 -4.65 -17.13
C LEU A 250 15.89 -5.87 -16.75
N ASP A 251 16.39 -5.92 -15.52
CA ASP A 251 17.18 -7.04 -15.00
C ASP A 251 16.31 -8.30 -14.86
N ALA A 252 15.05 -8.14 -14.44
CA ALA A 252 14.09 -9.23 -14.39
C ALA A 252 13.79 -9.80 -15.79
N MET A 253 13.53 -8.93 -16.77
CA MET A 253 13.32 -9.35 -18.15
C MET A 253 14.55 -10.04 -18.76
N GLN A 254 15.75 -9.51 -18.53
CA GLN A 254 16.98 -10.11 -19.03
C GLN A 254 17.19 -11.50 -18.43
N THR A 255 16.96 -11.65 -17.13
CA THR A 255 17.08 -12.92 -16.42
C THR A 255 16.05 -13.94 -16.91
N LEU A 256 14.79 -13.51 -17.12
CA LEU A 256 13.76 -14.37 -17.69
C LEU A 256 14.11 -14.85 -19.10
N SER A 257 14.64 -13.96 -19.95
CA SER A 257 15.10 -14.32 -21.30
C SER A 257 16.24 -15.33 -21.28
N LYS A 258 17.20 -15.21 -20.33
CA LYS A 258 18.25 -16.21 -20.12
C LYS A 258 17.66 -17.57 -19.72
N CYS A 259 16.65 -17.58 -18.85
CA CYS A 259 15.95 -18.81 -18.46
C CYS A 259 15.25 -19.46 -19.64
N ASP A 260 14.52 -18.70 -20.47
CA ASP A 260 13.85 -19.20 -21.67
C ASP A 260 14.83 -19.78 -22.70
N ALA A 261 15.98 -19.14 -22.88
CA ALA A 261 17.02 -19.61 -23.79
C ALA A 261 17.63 -20.94 -23.31
N ALA A 262 17.89 -21.06 -22.00
CA ALA A 262 18.40 -22.29 -21.40
C ALA A 262 17.40 -23.45 -21.53
N GLU A 263 16.11 -23.19 -21.28
CA GLU A 263 15.04 -24.18 -21.41
C GLU A 263 14.85 -24.67 -22.85
N LYS A 264 14.89 -23.75 -23.83
CA LYS A 264 14.89 -24.10 -25.27
C LYS A 264 16.13 -24.92 -25.67
N GLY A 265 17.25 -24.71 -24.99
CA GLY A 265 18.47 -25.51 -25.12
C GLY A 265 18.42 -26.87 -24.40
N GLY A 266 17.28 -27.24 -23.79
CA GLY A 266 17.11 -28.48 -23.04
C GLY A 266 17.70 -28.46 -21.63
N GLN A 267 18.16 -27.31 -21.15
CA GLN A 267 18.66 -27.13 -19.79
C GLN A 267 17.49 -26.73 -18.89
N SER A 268 16.84 -27.71 -18.26
CA SER A 268 15.89 -27.46 -17.17
C SER A 268 16.57 -27.76 -15.84
N SER A 269 16.62 -26.76 -14.96
CA SER A 269 17.26 -26.83 -13.65
C SER A 269 16.36 -26.17 -12.62
N GLU A 270 16.35 -26.71 -11.41
CA GLU A 270 15.64 -26.13 -10.26
C GLU A 270 16.10 -24.68 -9.98
N LYS A 271 17.36 -24.37 -10.29
CA LYS A 271 17.92 -23.01 -10.21
C LYS A 271 17.24 -22.06 -11.18
N LEU A 272 16.97 -22.51 -12.41
CA LEU A 272 16.29 -21.70 -13.43
C LEU A 272 14.82 -21.50 -13.08
N ALA A 273 14.17 -22.51 -12.49
CA ALA A 273 12.80 -22.37 -11.99
C ALA A 273 12.69 -21.31 -10.88
N ALA A 274 13.64 -21.28 -9.93
CA ALA A 274 13.69 -20.26 -8.88
C ALA A 274 13.91 -18.84 -9.46
N ALA A 275 14.89 -18.68 -10.35
CA ALA A 275 15.15 -17.41 -11.02
C ALA A 275 13.93 -16.92 -11.83
N ARG A 276 13.26 -17.84 -12.54
CA ARG A 276 12.02 -17.55 -13.28
C ARG A 276 10.90 -17.10 -12.35
N SER A 277 10.71 -17.75 -11.21
CA SER A 277 9.68 -17.37 -10.23
C SER A 277 9.88 -15.94 -9.74
N LEU A 278 11.10 -15.59 -9.30
CA LEU A 278 11.42 -14.26 -8.78
C LEU A 278 11.24 -13.15 -9.81
N THR A 279 11.65 -13.41 -11.06
CA THR A 279 11.54 -12.42 -12.13
C THR A 279 10.11 -12.27 -12.60
N LYS A 280 9.33 -13.36 -12.64
CA LYS A 280 7.93 -13.36 -13.01
C LYS A 280 7.10 -12.45 -12.10
N ASP A 281 7.32 -12.44 -10.78
CA ASP A 281 6.58 -11.56 -9.86
C ASP A 281 6.77 -10.06 -10.18
N VAL A 282 7.98 -9.65 -10.55
CA VAL A 282 8.28 -8.27 -10.97
C VAL A 282 7.50 -7.92 -12.25
N LEU A 283 7.49 -8.84 -13.23
CA LEU A 283 6.76 -8.64 -14.48
C LEU A 283 5.24 -8.67 -14.30
N ASP A 284 4.73 -9.55 -13.45
CA ASP A 284 3.31 -9.73 -13.17
C ASP A 284 2.76 -8.50 -12.42
N SER A 285 3.45 -8.02 -11.38
CA SER A 285 3.08 -6.79 -10.67
C SER A 285 3.14 -5.56 -11.60
N PHE A 286 4.15 -5.50 -12.48
CA PHE A 286 4.23 -4.45 -13.51
C PHE A 286 3.03 -4.48 -14.46
N THR A 287 2.70 -5.66 -14.98
CA THR A 287 1.58 -5.86 -15.90
C THR A 287 0.25 -5.54 -15.23
N ALA A 288 0.05 -6.00 -14.00
CA ALA A 288 -1.17 -5.77 -13.23
C ALA A 288 -1.39 -4.28 -12.91
N MET A 289 -0.32 -3.52 -12.62
CA MET A 289 -0.42 -2.07 -12.46
C MET A 289 -0.86 -1.37 -13.75
N ARG A 290 -0.30 -1.77 -14.90
CA ARG A 290 -0.71 -1.23 -16.21
C ARG A 290 -2.17 -1.55 -16.51
N GLU A 291 -2.62 -2.78 -16.26
CA GLU A 291 -4.01 -3.18 -16.42
C GLU A 291 -4.96 -2.36 -15.54
N TYR A 292 -4.63 -2.20 -14.26
CA TYR A 292 -5.38 -1.36 -13.34
C TYR A 292 -5.54 0.08 -13.86
N LEU A 293 -4.46 0.71 -14.34
CA LEU A 293 -4.51 2.08 -14.88
C LEU A 293 -5.36 2.18 -16.15
N ARG A 294 -5.40 1.15 -17.00
CA ARG A 294 -6.29 1.12 -18.17
C ARG A 294 -7.76 1.09 -17.75
N GLU A 295 -8.09 0.36 -16.70
CA GLU A 295 -9.45 0.26 -16.16
C GLU A 295 -9.88 1.55 -15.46
N VAL A 296 -9.03 2.09 -14.57
CA VAL A 296 -9.27 3.39 -13.91
C VAL A 296 -9.38 4.51 -14.94
N GLY A 297 -8.59 4.47 -16.01
CA GLY A 297 -8.67 5.45 -17.10
C GLY A 297 -10.04 5.54 -17.79
N ARG A 298 -10.95 4.57 -17.58
CA ARG A 298 -12.33 4.59 -18.07
C ARG A 298 -13.33 5.19 -17.10
N CYS A 299 -12.95 5.38 -15.83
CA CYS A 299 -13.85 5.83 -14.76
C CYS A 299 -13.13 6.72 -13.73
N LEU A 300 -12.29 7.64 -14.21
CA LEU A 300 -11.46 8.52 -13.39
C LEU A 300 -12.29 9.34 -12.38
N GLU A 301 -13.54 9.67 -12.71
CA GLU A 301 -14.49 10.39 -11.86
C GLU A 301 -14.87 9.65 -10.58
N ARG A 302 -14.64 8.33 -10.54
CA ARG A 302 -14.89 7.47 -9.38
C ARG A 302 -13.69 7.35 -8.44
N VAL A 303 -12.52 7.84 -8.86
CA VAL A 303 -11.29 7.81 -8.05
C VAL A 303 -11.42 8.84 -6.92
N ASP A 304 -11.26 8.35 -5.69
CA ASP A 304 -11.20 9.21 -4.51
C ASP A 304 -9.97 10.12 -4.60
N PRO A 305 -10.11 11.45 -4.45
CA PRO A 305 -9.00 12.39 -4.37
C PRO A 305 -7.92 12.01 -3.35
N HIS A 306 -8.32 11.43 -2.22
CA HIS A 306 -7.39 10.85 -1.24
C HIS A 306 -7.00 9.46 -1.74
N LEU A 307 -5.81 9.38 -2.33
CA LEU A 307 -5.43 8.21 -3.13
C LEU A 307 -5.36 6.92 -2.30
N CYS A 308 -5.06 7.03 -1.01
CA CYS A 308 -5.05 5.92 -0.06
C CYS A 308 -6.43 5.29 0.20
N ASN A 309 -7.53 5.96 -0.13
CA ASN A 309 -8.89 5.41 -0.02
C ASN A 309 -9.26 4.47 -1.19
N ASN A 310 -8.50 4.52 -2.29
CA ASN A 310 -8.74 3.67 -3.47
C ASN A 310 -8.13 2.29 -3.22
N ALA A 311 -8.93 1.37 -2.68
CA ALA A 311 -8.44 0.07 -2.21
C ALA A 311 -7.75 -0.76 -3.30
N GLY A 312 -8.22 -0.68 -4.56
CA GLY A 312 -7.58 -1.34 -5.69
C GLY A 312 -6.21 -0.76 -6.02
N LEU A 313 -6.08 0.56 -6.02
CA LEU A 313 -4.78 1.24 -6.21
C LEU A 313 -3.79 0.80 -5.14
N VAL A 314 -4.19 0.89 -3.86
CA VAL A 314 -3.33 0.53 -2.73
C VAL A 314 -2.89 -0.93 -2.83
N ALA A 315 -3.80 -1.86 -3.17
CA ALA A 315 -3.44 -3.26 -3.34
C ALA A 315 -2.38 -3.47 -4.43
N ARG A 316 -2.50 -2.78 -5.58
CA ARG A 316 -1.53 -2.86 -6.68
C ARG A 316 -0.18 -2.24 -6.31
N LEU A 317 -0.19 -1.14 -5.56
CA LEU A 317 1.03 -0.50 -5.09
C LEU A 317 1.77 -1.35 -4.05
N VAL A 318 1.05 -2.05 -3.17
CA VAL A 318 1.65 -3.00 -2.22
C VAL A 318 2.32 -4.16 -2.97
N ASP A 319 1.62 -4.81 -3.90
CA ASP A 319 2.16 -5.92 -4.70
C ASP A 319 3.37 -5.50 -5.55
N TRP A 320 3.31 -4.29 -6.13
CA TRP A 320 4.42 -3.65 -6.81
C TRP A 320 5.61 -3.43 -5.86
N GLU A 321 5.42 -2.75 -4.73
CA GLU A 321 6.49 -2.43 -3.78
C GLU A 321 7.17 -3.72 -3.30
N GLU A 322 6.41 -4.74 -2.89
CA GLU A 322 6.95 -6.01 -2.41
C GLU A 322 7.77 -6.73 -3.49
N SER A 323 7.21 -6.89 -4.70
CA SER A 323 7.88 -7.60 -5.79
C SER A 323 9.14 -6.86 -6.25
N TRP A 324 9.11 -5.53 -6.27
CA TRP A 324 10.23 -4.71 -6.73
C TRP A 324 11.32 -4.56 -5.66
N GLU A 325 10.98 -4.59 -4.37
CA GLU A 325 11.97 -4.72 -3.29
C GLU A 325 12.74 -6.04 -3.40
N VAL A 326 12.03 -7.14 -3.66
CA VAL A 326 12.65 -8.45 -3.92
C VAL A 326 13.52 -8.40 -5.18
N GLY A 327 13.02 -7.81 -6.26
CA GLY A 327 13.78 -7.61 -7.49
C GLY A 327 15.07 -6.83 -7.27
N THR A 328 15.00 -5.70 -6.57
CA THR A 328 16.15 -4.84 -6.23
C THR A 328 17.21 -5.61 -5.43
N ARG A 329 16.77 -6.38 -4.43
CA ARG A 329 17.68 -7.09 -3.52
C ARG A 329 18.30 -8.35 -4.13
N TYR A 330 17.48 -9.16 -4.80
CA TYR A 330 17.89 -10.51 -5.20
C TYR A 330 18.10 -10.64 -6.70
N VAL A 331 17.33 -9.96 -7.55
CA VAL A 331 17.43 -10.11 -9.02
C VAL A 331 18.56 -9.25 -9.59
N GLN A 332 18.68 -7.99 -9.17
CA GLN A 332 19.73 -7.09 -9.68
C GLN A 332 21.14 -7.49 -9.26
N GLN A 333 21.26 -8.23 -8.15
CA GLN A 333 22.54 -8.70 -7.62
C GLN A 333 22.78 -10.14 -8.07
N GLU A 334 23.48 -10.34 -9.18
CA GLU A 334 23.72 -11.67 -9.79
C GLU A 334 24.23 -12.74 -8.79
N LYS A 335 25.11 -12.35 -7.87
CA LYS A 335 25.61 -13.24 -6.81
C LYS A 335 24.52 -13.65 -5.82
N MET A 336 23.64 -12.73 -5.46
CA MET A 336 22.49 -13.00 -4.57
C MET A 336 21.46 -13.89 -5.26
N LEU A 337 21.14 -13.60 -6.52
CA LEU A 337 20.24 -14.43 -7.33
C LEU A 337 20.76 -15.87 -7.37
N THR A 338 22.03 -16.05 -7.72
CA THR A 338 22.67 -17.35 -7.80
C THR A 338 22.63 -18.08 -6.46
N ALA A 339 22.96 -17.38 -5.37
CA ALA A 339 22.93 -17.94 -4.02
C ALA A 339 21.53 -18.44 -3.62
N VAL A 340 20.49 -17.65 -3.88
CA VAL A 340 19.09 -18.04 -3.58
C VAL A 340 18.65 -19.21 -4.46
N CYS A 341 18.94 -19.18 -5.77
CA CYS A 341 18.61 -20.26 -6.68
C CYS A 341 19.31 -21.58 -6.31
N ASP A 342 20.57 -21.51 -5.89
CA ASP A 342 21.34 -22.64 -5.41
C ASP A 342 20.74 -23.23 -4.13
N LEU A 343 20.32 -22.36 -3.20
CA LEU A 343 19.66 -22.77 -1.96
C LEU A 343 18.29 -23.41 -2.24
N VAL A 344 17.48 -22.86 -3.15
CA VAL A 344 16.20 -23.49 -3.55
C VAL A 344 16.42 -24.88 -4.14
N ALA A 345 17.40 -25.04 -5.04
CA ALA A 345 17.73 -26.35 -5.60
C ALA A 345 18.18 -27.34 -4.53
N GLU A 346 18.97 -26.90 -3.56
CA GLU A 346 19.37 -27.73 -2.42
C GLU A 346 18.18 -28.13 -1.55
N ILE A 347 17.27 -27.20 -1.24
CA ILE A 347 16.09 -27.50 -0.43
C ILE A 347 15.15 -28.47 -1.17
N ARG A 348 14.98 -28.36 -2.49
CA ARG A 348 14.23 -29.35 -3.27
C ARG A 348 14.90 -30.72 -3.26
N ALA A 349 16.23 -30.78 -3.30
CA ALA A 349 16.96 -32.03 -3.10
C ALA A 349 16.71 -32.61 -1.70
N ALA A 350 16.71 -31.77 -0.66
CA ALA A 350 16.37 -32.17 0.70
C ALA A 350 14.92 -32.67 0.82
N GLN A 351 13.95 -32.04 0.14
CA GLN A 351 12.56 -32.50 0.08
C GLN A 351 12.43 -33.91 -0.53
N ARG A 352 13.27 -34.26 -1.51
CA ARG A 352 13.31 -35.62 -2.06
C ARG A 352 13.88 -36.63 -1.06
N LEU A 353 14.87 -36.23 -0.27
CA LEU A 353 15.51 -37.10 0.73
C LEU A 353 14.67 -37.26 2.00
N ALA A 354 13.90 -36.23 2.36
CA ALA A 354 13.03 -36.18 3.53
C ALA A 354 11.69 -35.52 3.15
N PRO A 355 10.70 -36.31 2.67
CA PRO A 355 9.41 -35.80 2.18
C PRO A 355 8.61 -34.98 3.19
N VAL A 356 8.85 -35.17 4.49
CA VAL A 356 8.23 -34.34 5.53
C VAL A 356 8.55 -32.85 5.37
N LEU A 357 9.72 -32.50 4.81
CA LEU A 357 10.05 -31.11 4.49
C LEU A 357 9.17 -30.53 3.39
N ALA A 358 8.74 -31.35 2.42
CA ALA A 358 7.82 -30.89 1.38
C ALA A 358 6.46 -30.54 2.00
N GLN A 359 5.97 -31.41 2.89
CA GLN A 359 4.75 -31.17 3.65
C GLN A 359 4.86 -29.90 4.52
N MET A 360 5.97 -29.71 5.23
CA MET A 360 6.23 -28.51 6.03
C MET A 360 6.15 -27.22 5.16
N CYS A 361 6.71 -27.24 3.94
CA CYS A 361 6.64 -26.09 3.03
C CYS A 361 5.23 -25.85 2.49
N GLU A 362 4.46 -26.91 2.20
CA GLU A 362 3.09 -26.81 1.68
C GLU A 362 2.11 -26.28 2.75
N GLU A 363 2.25 -26.76 3.98
CA GLU A 363 1.38 -26.40 5.11
C GLU A 363 1.85 -25.13 5.85
N CYS A 364 2.98 -24.54 5.44
CA CYS A 364 3.66 -23.46 6.15
C CYS A 364 3.87 -23.79 7.65
N ASP A 365 4.31 -25.02 7.92
CA ASP A 365 4.49 -25.54 9.27
C ASP A 365 5.51 -24.70 10.06
N VAL A 366 5.27 -24.52 11.36
CA VAL A 366 6.14 -23.70 12.22
C VAL A 366 7.56 -24.28 12.36
N GLU A 367 7.72 -25.61 12.28
CA GLU A 367 9.02 -26.30 12.30
C GLU A 367 9.85 -25.99 11.05
N MET A 368 9.22 -25.63 9.93
CA MET A 368 9.92 -25.18 8.72
C MET A 368 10.88 -24.02 9.04
N PHE A 369 10.48 -23.10 9.93
CA PHE A 369 11.31 -21.96 10.32
C PHE A 369 12.52 -22.35 11.17
N MET A 370 12.54 -23.56 11.73
CA MET A 370 13.70 -24.13 12.43
C MET A 370 14.59 -24.93 11.47
N VAL A 371 14.00 -25.61 10.48
CA VAL A 371 14.72 -26.46 9.52
C VAL A 371 15.40 -25.65 8.42
N MET A 372 14.74 -24.63 7.88
CA MET A 372 15.25 -23.82 6.76
C MET A 372 16.58 -23.12 7.04
N PRO A 373 16.78 -22.42 8.18
CA PRO A 373 18.07 -21.79 8.45
C PRO A 373 19.18 -22.83 8.71
N ARG A 374 18.85 -24.03 9.20
CA ARG A 374 19.82 -25.14 9.34
C ARG A 374 20.26 -25.69 7.99
N LEU A 375 19.33 -25.88 7.04
CA LEU A 375 19.66 -26.28 5.67
C LEU A 375 20.50 -25.21 4.96
N ALA A 376 20.17 -23.93 5.14
CA ALA A 376 20.95 -22.82 4.61
C ALA A 376 22.39 -22.84 5.14
N TRP A 377 22.58 -23.03 6.45
CA TRP A 377 23.91 -23.17 7.04
C TRP A 377 24.64 -24.41 6.55
N LEU A 378 23.97 -25.56 6.51
CA LEU A 378 24.57 -26.80 6.02
C LEU A 378 25.09 -26.63 4.58
N ARG A 379 24.32 -25.96 3.73
CA ARG A 379 24.73 -25.61 2.36
C ARG A 379 25.89 -24.61 2.35
N TYR A 380 25.89 -23.62 3.24
CA TYR A 380 26.99 -22.66 3.36
C TYR A 380 28.28 -23.38 3.75
N LEU A 381 28.24 -24.31 4.71
CA LEU A 381 29.40 -25.07 5.16
C LEU A 381 30.00 -25.95 4.05
N ASP A 382 29.14 -26.52 3.19
CA ASP A 382 29.58 -27.32 2.04
C ASP A 382 30.12 -26.47 0.87
N LYS A 383 29.52 -25.31 0.62
CA LYS A 383 29.89 -24.40 -0.49
C LYS A 383 29.94 -22.91 -0.05
N PRO A 384 30.90 -22.51 0.80
CA PRO A 384 30.92 -21.16 1.40
C PRO A 384 30.93 -20.03 0.36
N CYS A 385 31.70 -20.20 -0.72
CA CYS A 385 31.82 -19.18 -1.77
C CYS A 385 30.50 -18.89 -2.50
N GLN A 386 29.58 -19.87 -2.59
CA GLN A 386 28.32 -19.70 -3.30
C GLN A 386 27.30 -18.92 -2.48
N LEU A 387 27.30 -19.09 -1.16
CA LEU A 387 26.34 -18.45 -0.25
C LEU A 387 26.93 -17.27 0.54
N TYR A 388 28.21 -16.93 0.37
CA TYR A 388 28.87 -15.85 1.11
C TYR A 388 28.14 -14.52 1.05
N GLY A 389 27.71 -14.08 -0.14
CA GLY A 389 26.98 -12.80 -0.28
C GLY A 389 25.67 -12.78 0.51
N LEU A 390 24.93 -13.88 0.45
CA LEU A 390 23.67 -14.04 1.18
C LEU A 390 23.89 -14.01 2.69
N PHE A 391 24.81 -14.84 3.20
CA PHE A 391 25.13 -14.90 4.62
C PHE A 391 25.75 -13.60 5.15
N LYS A 392 26.60 -12.93 4.37
CA LYS A 392 27.11 -11.60 4.73
C LYS A 392 25.99 -10.56 4.84
N SER A 393 24.97 -10.64 3.98
CA SER A 393 23.82 -9.72 4.07
C SER A 393 22.94 -10.00 5.30
N LEU A 394 22.84 -11.25 5.74
CA LEU A 394 21.97 -11.68 6.85
C LEU A 394 22.66 -11.65 8.22
N LEU A 395 23.99 -11.84 8.25
CA LEU A 395 24.82 -11.88 9.45
C LEU A 395 26.09 -11.03 9.29
N PRO A 396 25.97 -9.73 8.98
CA PRO A 396 27.13 -8.90 8.63
C PRO A 396 28.24 -8.90 9.70
N HIS A 397 27.89 -9.04 10.99
CA HIS A 397 28.86 -9.07 12.08
C HIS A 397 29.77 -10.31 12.10
N ARG A 398 29.36 -11.41 11.45
CA ARG A 398 30.16 -12.65 11.33
C ARG A 398 31.09 -12.64 10.12
N PHE A 399 30.89 -11.70 9.20
CA PHE A 399 31.64 -11.58 7.96
C PHE A 399 32.32 -10.22 7.91
N ALA A 400 33.63 -10.18 8.17
CA ALA A 400 34.38 -8.94 8.09
C ALA A 400 34.19 -8.24 6.73
N ASP A 401 34.46 -6.94 6.72
CA ASP A 401 34.65 -6.16 5.49
C ASP A 401 35.96 -6.52 4.81
N CYS A 402 36.07 -7.78 4.41
CA CYS A 402 37.07 -8.24 3.48
C CYS A 402 36.87 -7.52 2.16
N ASN A 403 37.94 -6.90 1.67
CA ASN A 403 37.99 -6.25 0.37
C ASN A 403 37.39 -7.20 -0.68
N MET A 404 36.30 -6.76 -1.33
CA MET A 404 35.47 -7.57 -2.27
C MET A 404 36.24 -8.11 -3.50
N GLN A 405 37.53 -7.80 -3.61
CA GLN A 405 38.40 -8.22 -4.71
C GLN A 405 39.03 -9.61 -4.51
N LYS A 406 38.97 -10.21 -3.31
CA LYS A 406 39.48 -11.58 -3.13
C LYS A 406 38.49 -12.61 -3.70
N GLU A 407 38.96 -13.45 -4.62
CA GLU A 407 38.17 -14.54 -5.24
C GLU A 407 37.66 -15.58 -4.22
N LYS A 408 38.32 -15.70 -3.06
CA LYS A 408 37.88 -16.51 -1.93
C LYS A 408 37.90 -15.67 -0.66
N PRO A 409 36.74 -15.24 -0.15
CA PRO A 409 36.67 -14.63 1.16
C PRO A 409 36.92 -15.70 2.21
N GLU A 410 38.01 -15.56 2.95
CA GLU A 410 38.27 -16.39 4.13
C GLU A 410 37.48 -15.82 5.32
N PRO A 411 36.73 -16.67 6.06
CA PRO A 411 36.05 -16.24 7.26
C PRO A 411 37.08 -15.84 8.32
N THR A 412 36.92 -14.65 8.88
CA THR A 412 37.81 -14.12 9.92
C THR A 412 37.31 -14.43 11.33
N ASP A 413 36.02 -14.77 11.48
CA ASP A 413 35.40 -15.12 12.75
C ASP A 413 35.84 -16.53 13.19
N ALA A 414 36.44 -16.62 14.38
CA ALA A 414 37.04 -17.85 14.89
C ALA A 414 35.97 -18.93 15.19
N GLU A 415 34.76 -18.53 15.60
CA GLU A 415 33.67 -19.47 15.88
C GLU A 415 33.16 -20.09 14.58
N LEU A 416 33.01 -19.29 13.52
CA LEU A 416 32.64 -19.75 12.19
C LEU A 416 33.70 -20.68 11.59
N VAL A 417 34.98 -20.35 11.74
CA VAL A 417 36.09 -21.23 11.33
C VAL A 417 36.01 -22.57 12.08
N SER A 418 35.75 -22.54 13.39
CA SER A 418 35.57 -23.76 14.19
C SER A 418 34.39 -24.60 13.71
N LEU A 419 33.25 -23.98 13.38
CA LEU A 419 32.09 -24.67 12.81
C LEU A 419 32.43 -25.34 11.48
N MET A 420 33.12 -24.63 10.58
CA MET A 420 33.55 -25.17 9.28
C MET A 420 34.51 -26.35 9.42
N GLN A 421 35.46 -26.27 10.35
CA GLN A 421 36.36 -27.38 10.66
C GLN A 421 35.60 -28.59 11.22
N ARG A 422 34.64 -28.36 12.12
CA ARG A 422 33.80 -29.43 12.67
C ARG A 422 32.99 -30.11 11.57
N PHE A 423 32.32 -29.34 10.71
CA PHE A 423 31.59 -29.86 9.56
C PHE A 423 32.48 -30.72 8.65
N GLY A 424 33.68 -30.23 8.31
CA GLY A 424 34.64 -31.00 7.49
C GLY A 424 34.99 -32.34 8.11
N ARG A 425 35.36 -32.36 9.40
CA ARG A 425 35.68 -33.61 10.13
C ARG A 425 34.50 -34.56 10.21
N THR A 426 33.31 -34.07 10.54
CA THR A 426 32.09 -34.90 10.62
C THR A 426 31.74 -35.51 9.26
N LYS A 427 31.86 -34.74 8.17
CA LYS A 427 31.62 -35.22 6.81
C LYS A 427 32.64 -36.27 6.39
N GLU A 428 33.93 -36.04 6.66
CA GLU A 428 35.00 -37.01 6.40
C GLU A 428 34.78 -38.33 7.17
N LEU A 429 34.42 -38.25 8.45
CA LEU A 429 34.11 -39.42 9.27
C LEU A 429 32.93 -40.22 8.71
N LEU A 430 31.84 -39.56 8.31
CA LEU A 430 30.71 -40.22 7.64
C LEU A 430 31.16 -40.92 6.35
N MET A 431 31.95 -40.24 5.52
CA MET A 431 32.46 -40.80 4.27
C MET A 431 33.37 -42.03 4.50
N GLU A 432 34.21 -42.01 5.52
CA GLU A 432 35.11 -43.13 5.85
C GLU A 432 34.35 -44.35 6.37
N THR A 433 33.36 -44.13 7.23
CA THR A 433 32.58 -45.21 7.87
C THR A 433 31.55 -45.86 6.95
N MET A 434 31.16 -45.20 5.86
CA MET A 434 30.25 -45.72 4.83
C MET A 434 30.98 -46.49 3.70
N LYS A 435 32.32 -46.54 3.69
CA LYS A 435 33.07 -47.34 2.71
C LYS A 435 32.81 -48.84 2.93
N PRO A 436 32.38 -49.60 1.90
CA PRO A 436 32.14 -51.02 2.06
C PRO A 436 33.44 -51.76 2.39
N SER A 437 33.37 -52.67 3.36
CA SER A 437 34.53 -53.43 3.83
C SER A 437 35.08 -54.45 2.81
N GLN A 438 34.40 -54.66 1.68
CA GLN A 438 34.79 -55.65 0.67
C GLN A 438 34.72 -55.08 -0.75
N GLY A 439 35.86 -54.58 -1.24
CA GLY A 439 36.28 -54.61 -2.67
C GLY A 439 35.40 -53.98 -3.75
N GLY A 440 34.23 -53.42 -3.44
CA GLY A 440 33.34 -52.79 -4.41
C GLY A 440 33.97 -51.50 -4.96
N LYS A 441 34.11 -51.40 -6.29
CA LYS A 441 34.49 -50.16 -6.98
C LYS A 441 33.34 -49.15 -6.91
N LEU A 442 33.09 -48.58 -5.74
CA LEU A 442 32.29 -47.35 -5.62
C LEU A 442 33.20 -46.14 -5.88
N THR A 443 32.67 -45.14 -6.56
CA THR A 443 33.35 -43.86 -6.78
C THR A 443 33.28 -43.00 -5.51
N THR A 444 34.25 -42.12 -5.31
CA THR A 444 34.28 -41.18 -4.18
C THR A 444 33.00 -40.33 -4.08
N SER A 445 32.38 -40.01 -5.21
CA SER A 445 31.11 -39.26 -5.30
C SER A 445 29.98 -39.90 -4.50
N ASN A 446 29.86 -41.24 -4.56
CA ASN A 446 28.74 -41.93 -3.90
C ASN A 446 28.83 -41.86 -2.37
N PHE A 447 30.04 -41.81 -1.82
CA PHE A 447 30.23 -41.68 -0.37
C PHE A 447 29.97 -40.25 0.10
N GLU A 448 30.35 -39.26 -0.70
CA GLU A 448 30.07 -37.86 -0.41
C GLU A 448 28.56 -37.58 -0.40
N GLU A 449 27.84 -38.11 -1.40
CA GLU A 449 26.37 -38.03 -1.47
C GLU A 449 25.69 -38.73 -0.28
N ALA A 450 26.19 -39.91 0.13
CA ALA A 450 25.63 -40.63 1.27
C ALA A 450 25.87 -39.90 2.61
N ALA A 451 27.04 -39.29 2.79
CA ALA A 451 27.34 -38.47 3.96
C ALA A 451 26.46 -37.22 3.99
N TRP A 452 26.28 -36.56 2.84
CA TRP A 452 25.38 -35.42 2.69
C TRP A 452 23.92 -35.80 3.00
N GLU A 453 23.44 -36.91 2.44
CA GLU A 453 22.10 -37.45 2.67
C GLU A 453 21.84 -37.67 4.17
N ALA A 454 22.80 -38.22 4.90
CA ALA A 454 22.68 -38.44 6.34
C ALA A 454 22.55 -37.13 7.12
N LEU A 455 23.36 -36.11 6.79
CA LEU A 455 23.30 -34.80 7.43
C LEU A 455 21.97 -34.07 7.14
N VAL A 456 21.50 -34.12 5.89
CA VAL A 456 20.21 -33.52 5.49
C VAL A 456 19.05 -34.21 6.21
N LYS A 457 19.00 -35.55 6.21
CA LYS A 457 17.97 -36.30 6.94
C LYS A 457 17.99 -36.00 8.43
N ARG A 458 19.19 -35.80 9.01
CA ARG A 458 19.32 -35.42 10.42
C ARG A 458 18.80 -34.01 10.71
N VAL A 459 19.04 -33.05 9.81
CA VAL A 459 18.52 -31.68 9.94
C VAL A 459 17.00 -31.65 9.89
N VAL A 460 16.39 -32.44 8.99
CA VAL A 460 14.94 -32.43 8.75
C VAL A 460 14.18 -33.31 9.74
N ASN A 461 14.59 -34.57 9.93
CA ASN A 461 13.82 -35.57 10.68
C ASN A 461 14.18 -35.62 12.18
N GLY A 462 15.15 -34.82 12.64
CA GLY A 462 15.67 -34.93 13.99
C GLY A 462 16.51 -36.20 14.21
N ALA A 463 16.72 -36.56 15.48
CA ALA A 463 17.45 -37.78 15.84
C ALA A 463 16.63 -39.03 15.47
N ASN A 464 17.15 -39.84 14.55
CA ASN A 464 16.53 -41.08 14.09
C ASN A 464 17.61 -42.12 13.75
N GLU A 465 17.48 -43.34 14.30
CA GLU A 465 18.44 -44.44 14.10
C GLU A 465 18.62 -44.81 12.61
N ASP A 466 17.57 -44.65 11.79
CA ASP A 466 17.60 -45.02 10.37
C ASP A 466 18.59 -44.18 9.55
N ILE A 467 18.97 -42.99 10.03
CA ILE A 467 19.94 -42.09 9.39
C ILE A 467 21.31 -42.78 9.27
N TYR A 468 21.66 -43.60 10.26
CA TYR A 468 22.96 -44.26 10.37
C TYR A 468 22.93 -45.73 9.92
N ALA A 469 21.89 -46.16 9.19
CA ALA A 469 21.76 -47.53 8.71
C ALA A 469 22.93 -47.98 7.81
N ARG A 470 23.58 -47.03 7.10
CA ARG A 470 24.76 -47.30 6.24
C ARG A 470 26.09 -47.29 7.00
N VAL A 471 26.11 -46.87 8.26
CA VAL A 471 27.32 -46.82 9.09
C VAL A 471 27.54 -48.18 9.75
N SER A 472 28.79 -48.66 9.75
CA SER A 472 29.16 -49.89 10.46
C SER A 472 28.68 -49.85 11.92
N PRO A 473 28.03 -50.92 12.45
CA PRO A 473 27.53 -50.95 13.81
C PRO A 473 28.59 -50.60 14.86
N SER A 474 29.85 -50.98 14.63
CA SER A 474 30.96 -50.72 15.55
C SER A 474 31.38 -49.25 15.63
N LEU A 475 31.01 -48.43 14.63
CA LEU A 475 31.37 -47.01 14.54
C LEU A 475 30.17 -46.09 14.69
N ARG A 476 28.95 -46.65 14.78
CA ARG A 476 27.70 -45.89 14.79
C ARG A 476 27.64 -44.89 15.95
N GLU A 477 27.96 -45.33 17.17
CA GLU A 477 27.94 -44.46 18.36
C GLU A 477 28.90 -43.26 18.22
N ALA A 478 30.10 -43.49 17.70
CA ALA A 478 31.09 -42.43 17.50
C ALA A 478 30.64 -41.43 16.42
N VAL A 479 30.09 -41.93 15.30
CA VAL A 479 29.56 -41.10 14.21
C VAL A 479 28.35 -40.30 14.67
N GLU A 480 27.40 -40.95 15.36
CA GLU A 480 26.21 -40.31 15.90
C GLU A 480 26.59 -39.17 16.84
N LYS A 481 27.50 -39.44 17.79
CA LYS A 481 28.01 -38.40 18.69
C LYS A 481 28.57 -37.19 17.96
N GLU A 482 29.43 -37.39 16.96
CA GLU A 482 30.03 -36.29 16.19
C GLU A 482 28.98 -35.53 15.36
N VAL A 483 27.98 -36.22 14.81
CA VAL A 483 26.85 -35.58 14.11
C VAL A 483 26.01 -34.77 15.09
N GLU A 484 25.69 -35.29 16.27
CA GLU A 484 24.93 -34.58 17.31
C GLU A 484 25.67 -33.35 17.87
N GLU A 485 27.00 -33.41 17.96
CA GLU A 485 27.82 -32.25 18.31
C GLU A 485 27.76 -31.16 17.22
N LEU A 486 27.87 -31.54 15.94
CA LEU A 486 27.68 -30.62 14.83
C LEU A 486 26.26 -30.01 14.80
N MET A 487 25.21 -30.82 15.02
CA MET A 487 23.82 -30.35 14.97
C MET A 487 23.49 -29.36 16.08
N ARG A 488 24.09 -29.53 17.27
CA ARG A 488 23.96 -28.57 18.38
C ARG A 488 24.56 -27.20 18.03
N ASP A 489 25.75 -27.19 17.42
CA ASP A 489 26.34 -25.93 16.96
C ASP A 489 25.47 -25.32 15.84
N LEU A 490 25.08 -26.14 14.85
CA LEU A 490 24.24 -25.71 13.73
C LEU A 490 22.91 -25.11 14.20
N GLU A 491 22.30 -25.66 15.25
CA GLU A 491 21.10 -25.12 15.85
C GLU A 491 21.34 -23.71 16.42
N ALA A 492 22.41 -23.51 17.19
CA ALA A 492 22.76 -22.19 17.72
C ALA A 492 22.96 -21.16 16.59
N TRP A 493 23.70 -21.53 15.54
CA TRP A 493 23.93 -20.69 14.37
C TRP A 493 22.65 -20.42 13.56
N SER A 494 21.76 -21.40 13.45
CA SER A 494 20.46 -21.24 12.78
C SER A 494 19.55 -20.26 13.53
N MET A 495 19.58 -20.30 14.86
CA MET A 495 18.84 -19.37 15.71
C MET A 495 19.40 -17.95 15.62
N GLU A 496 20.71 -17.81 15.51
CA GLU A 496 21.35 -16.51 15.28
C GLU A 496 20.95 -15.93 13.93
N LEU A 497 21.01 -16.74 12.85
CA LEU A 497 20.58 -16.34 11.50
C LEU A 497 19.14 -15.81 11.48
N ALA A 498 18.23 -16.49 12.19
CA ALA A 498 16.84 -16.09 12.27
C ALA A 498 16.58 -14.86 13.16
N ARG A 499 17.48 -14.54 14.10
CA ARG A 499 17.26 -13.49 15.13
C ARG A 499 18.05 -12.21 14.89
N HIS A 500 19.17 -12.24 14.18
CA HIS A 500 20.02 -11.06 14.01
C HIS A 500 19.37 -9.98 13.14
N CYS A 501 18.84 -10.38 11.98
CA CYS A 501 18.08 -9.53 11.05
C CYS A 501 16.77 -10.24 10.67
N PRO A 502 15.79 -10.32 11.60
CA PRO A 502 14.61 -11.18 11.41
C PRO A 502 13.77 -10.76 10.21
N GLU A 503 13.65 -9.47 9.91
CA GLU A 503 12.92 -8.98 8.73
C GLU A 503 13.54 -9.48 7.42
N ASP A 504 14.86 -9.44 7.32
CA ASP A 504 15.61 -9.85 6.14
C ASP A 504 15.58 -11.36 5.94
N TRP A 505 15.75 -12.12 7.03
CA TRP A 505 15.61 -13.57 7.00
C TRP A 505 14.19 -13.99 6.64
N ASN A 506 13.16 -13.35 7.23
CA ASN A 506 11.77 -13.65 6.91
C ASN A 506 11.44 -13.36 5.45
N GLN A 507 11.96 -12.26 4.89
CA GLN A 507 11.84 -11.97 3.46
C GLN A 507 12.53 -13.04 2.61
N CYS A 508 13.76 -13.44 2.96
CA CYS A 508 14.49 -14.51 2.27
C CYS A 508 13.74 -15.85 2.34
N CYS A 509 13.25 -16.23 3.52
CA CYS A 509 12.48 -17.45 3.74
C CYS A 509 11.18 -17.43 2.94
N GLY A 510 10.46 -16.29 2.90
CA GLY A 510 9.27 -16.13 2.08
C GLY A 510 9.54 -16.37 0.59
N ILE A 511 10.66 -15.84 0.07
CA ILE A 511 11.12 -16.10 -1.30
C ILE A 511 11.41 -17.58 -1.53
N LEU A 512 12.11 -18.23 -0.60
CA LEU A 512 12.44 -19.65 -0.72
C LEU A 512 11.16 -20.48 -0.78
N VAL A 513 10.21 -20.26 0.14
CA VAL A 513 8.91 -20.95 0.16
C VAL A 513 8.14 -20.72 -1.12
N GLN A 514 8.05 -19.46 -1.59
CA GLN A 514 7.39 -19.14 -2.85
C GLN A 514 8.00 -19.90 -4.04
N CYS A 515 9.34 -19.95 -4.13
CA CYS A 515 10.03 -20.70 -5.18
C CYS A 515 9.82 -22.21 -5.06
N LEU A 516 9.61 -22.74 -3.84
CA LEU A 516 9.41 -24.18 -3.59
C LEU A 516 7.99 -24.62 -3.91
N SER A 517 6.98 -23.86 -3.48
CA SER A 517 5.57 -24.22 -3.66
C SER A 517 5.13 -24.14 -5.11
N GLY A 518 5.80 -23.35 -5.95
CA GLY A 518 5.43 -23.16 -7.35
C GLY A 518 4.02 -22.59 -7.54
N SER A 519 3.38 -22.18 -6.45
CA SER A 519 2.06 -21.58 -6.43
C SER A 519 2.19 -20.21 -7.06
N GLU A 520 1.66 -20.07 -8.27
CA GLU A 520 1.32 -18.75 -8.80
C GLU A 520 0.43 -18.10 -7.74
N LYS A 521 0.74 -16.87 -7.31
CA LYS A 521 -0.12 -16.12 -6.39
C LYS A 521 -1.46 -15.88 -7.07
N GLU A 522 -2.40 -16.83 -6.95
CA GLU A 522 -3.77 -16.70 -7.49
C GLU A 522 -4.48 -15.47 -6.90
N GLY A 523 -3.98 -14.94 -5.77
CA GLY A 523 -4.48 -13.73 -5.10
C GLY A 523 -4.24 -12.39 -5.82
N SER A 524 -3.39 -12.30 -6.85
CA SER A 524 -3.19 -11.03 -7.56
C SER A 524 -4.38 -10.66 -8.47
N LYS A 525 -5.34 -11.57 -8.71
CA LYS A 525 -6.56 -11.28 -9.49
C LYS A 525 -7.78 -10.96 -8.62
N GLY A 526 -7.60 -10.20 -7.54
CA GLY A 526 -8.73 -9.62 -6.83
C GLY A 526 -9.63 -8.83 -7.81
N PRO A 527 -10.98 -8.88 -7.65
CA PRO A 527 -11.88 -8.15 -8.55
C PRO A 527 -11.50 -6.67 -8.58
N PHE A 528 -11.56 -6.06 -9.77
CA PHE A 528 -11.34 -4.63 -9.91
C PHE A 528 -12.24 -3.87 -8.93
N ARG A 529 -11.61 -3.08 -8.07
CA ARG A 529 -12.28 -2.16 -7.15
C ARG A 529 -11.61 -0.81 -7.36
N VAL A 530 -12.40 0.17 -7.79
CA VAL A 530 -11.98 1.58 -7.82
C VAL A 530 -11.79 2.02 -6.38
#